data_AF-A0A4P8J669-F1
#
_entry.id   AF-A0A4P8J669-F1
#
_cell.length_a   1.000
_cell.length_b   1.000
_cell.length_c   1.000
_cell.angle_alpha   90.00
_cell.angle_beta   90.00
_cell.angle_gamma   90.00
#
_symmetry.space_group_name_H-M   'P 1'
#
loop_
_entity.id
_entity.type
_entity.pdbx_description
1 polymer ?
#
loop_
_entity_poly.entity_id
_entity_poly.type
_entity_poly.pdbx_seq_one_letter_code
_entity_poly.pdbx_strand_id
1 'polypeptide(L)'
;MSSLVYQLTATAAQVCSPVVATAAPESLLDVIDHWQTLVGAMFGGLFAVLAALIVAWMAARRERRIAASMVLPEVQQLTAAQLGLSRYLDKWALTEGTERNLAMCRQLVEQRPEVTALYTPMIGQLADIDPRLYSHLFQCQMTHRAFEQALASFEQHDRVFREREKRRAQALRTGEKPGQAFDEEHPHLFAMLDYYAGRALHGWAYCAAHAEFGAYFLDRLIFSRWPNVWHWCRMRLFPNDLDRRSATLLKTGQLSDAGEPE
;
A
#
# COMPACT_ATOMS: atom_id res chain seq x y z
N MET A 1 48.44 -65.25 24.06
CA MET A 1 49.35 -64.08 24.05
C MET A 1 48.64 -62.74 24.25
N SER A 2 47.32 -62.71 24.45
CA SER A 2 46.50 -61.49 24.56
C SER A 2 46.33 -60.94 25.99
N SER A 3 46.41 -61.78 27.04
CA SER A 3 46.30 -61.30 28.43
C SER A 3 47.54 -60.57 28.94
N LEU A 4 48.72 -60.96 28.44
CA LEU A 4 50.00 -60.36 28.81
C LEU A 4 50.14 -58.93 28.28
N VAL A 5 49.65 -58.69 27.06
CA VAL A 5 49.58 -57.33 26.49
C VAL A 5 48.63 -56.47 27.31
N TYR A 6 47.44 -56.98 27.67
CA TYR A 6 46.47 -56.22 28.47
C TYR A 6 46.99 -55.87 29.87
N GLN A 7 47.70 -56.80 30.52
CA GLN A 7 48.32 -56.54 31.82
C GLN A 7 49.49 -55.56 31.73
N LEU A 8 50.28 -55.59 30.66
CA LEU A 8 51.37 -54.61 30.43
C LEU A 8 50.81 -53.21 30.14
N THR A 9 49.72 -53.07 29.38
CA THR A 9 49.09 -51.76 29.15
C THR A 9 48.41 -51.22 30.41
N ALA A 10 47.76 -52.08 31.19
CA ALA A 10 47.11 -51.68 32.43
C ALA A 10 48.12 -51.26 33.53
N THR A 11 49.27 -51.93 33.61
CA THR A 11 50.35 -51.53 34.53
C THR A 11 51.09 -50.29 34.05
N ALA A 12 51.31 -50.12 32.73
CA ALA A 12 51.87 -48.87 32.20
C ALA A 12 50.97 -47.65 32.49
N ALA A 13 49.64 -47.82 32.46
CA ALA A 13 48.70 -46.77 32.83
C ALA A 13 48.72 -46.42 34.34
N GLN A 14 49.17 -47.32 35.21
CA GLN A 14 49.30 -47.08 36.66
C GLN A 14 50.67 -46.52 37.08
N VAL A 15 51.72 -46.69 36.26
CA VAL A 15 53.07 -46.16 36.55
C VAL A 15 53.20 -44.68 36.16
N CYS A 16 52.32 -44.18 35.29
CA CYS A 16 52.08 -42.75 35.18
C CYS A 16 51.34 -42.28 36.44
N SER A 17 52.07 -42.05 37.52
CA SER A 17 51.60 -41.21 38.62
C SER A 17 50.96 -39.97 37.99
N PRO A 18 49.76 -39.54 38.41
CA PRO A 18 49.30 -38.21 38.02
C PRO A 18 50.42 -37.29 38.44
N VAL A 19 51.06 -36.62 37.48
CA VAL A 19 51.85 -35.44 37.80
C VAL A 19 50.84 -34.56 38.50
N VAL A 20 50.91 -34.54 39.83
CA VAL A 20 50.23 -33.54 40.63
C VAL A 20 50.82 -32.26 40.09
N ALA A 21 50.08 -31.61 39.20
CA ALA A 21 50.33 -30.23 38.85
C ALA A 21 50.24 -29.52 40.20
N THR A 22 51.41 -29.31 40.82
CA THR A 22 51.55 -28.47 41.98
C THR A 22 50.85 -27.20 41.61
N ALA A 23 49.74 -26.91 42.30
CA ALA A 23 48.96 -25.71 42.13
C ALA A 23 49.94 -24.53 42.17
N ALA A 24 50.30 -24.05 40.98
CA ALA A 24 51.04 -22.82 40.86
C ALA A 24 50.14 -21.75 41.48
N PRO A 25 50.68 -20.84 42.30
CA PRO A 25 49.88 -19.76 42.89
C PRO A 25 49.14 -19.08 41.75
N GLU A 26 47.80 -19.01 41.84
CA GLU A 26 46.85 -18.55 40.80
C GLU A 26 47.58 -17.89 39.64
N SER A 27 47.94 -18.71 38.65
CA SER A 27 48.95 -18.30 37.70
C SER A 27 48.37 -17.16 36.88
N LEU A 28 49.16 -16.13 36.61
CA LEU A 28 48.74 -14.98 35.81
C LEU A 28 48.12 -15.44 34.46
N LEU A 29 48.49 -16.63 33.98
CA LEU A 29 47.93 -17.30 32.81
C LEU A 29 46.45 -17.72 33.00
N ASP A 30 46.05 -18.25 34.16
CA ASP A 30 44.67 -18.63 34.44
C ASP A 30 43.74 -17.41 34.49
N VAL A 31 44.24 -16.30 35.05
CA VAL A 31 43.53 -15.01 35.05
C VAL A 31 43.35 -14.47 33.63
N ILE A 32 44.37 -14.60 32.77
CA ILE A 32 44.30 -14.21 31.36
C ILE A 32 43.30 -15.11 30.60
N ASP A 33 43.34 -16.43 30.80
CA ASP A 33 42.46 -17.38 30.12
C ASP A 33 40.98 -17.18 30.51
N HIS A 34 40.72 -16.88 31.79
CA HIS A 34 39.38 -16.53 32.26
C HIS A 34 38.88 -15.21 31.66
N TRP A 35 39.75 -14.18 31.57
CA TRP A 35 39.42 -12.92 30.90
C TRP A 35 39.14 -13.12 29.41
N GLN A 36 39.94 -13.95 28.73
CA GLN A 36 39.72 -14.29 27.33
C GLN A 36 38.36 -15.00 27.12
N THR A 37 38.03 -15.94 28.00
CA THR A 37 36.74 -16.65 27.98
C THR A 37 35.56 -15.69 28.24
N LEU A 38 35.69 -14.79 29.22
CA LEU A 38 34.68 -13.78 29.54
C LEU A 38 34.45 -12.83 28.36
N VAL A 39 35.54 -12.32 27.76
CA VAL A 39 35.49 -11.45 26.59
C VAL A 39 34.88 -12.19 25.39
N GLY A 40 35.25 -13.45 25.19
CA GLY A 40 34.67 -14.31 24.17
C GLY A 40 33.15 -14.50 24.34
N ALA A 41 32.69 -14.74 25.58
CA ALA A 41 31.28 -14.87 25.90
C ALA A 41 30.51 -13.56 25.67
N MET A 42 31.08 -12.41 26.03
CA MET A 42 30.48 -11.10 25.78
C MET A 42 30.32 -10.82 24.29
N PHE A 43 31.37 -11.02 23.49
CA PHE A 43 31.28 -10.84 22.04
C PHE A 43 30.32 -11.85 21.41
N GLY A 44 30.37 -13.12 21.81
CA GLY A 44 29.45 -14.15 21.34
C GLY A 44 27.99 -13.79 21.61
N GLY A 45 27.67 -13.31 22.82
CA GLY A 45 26.34 -12.81 23.17
C GLY A 45 25.92 -11.60 22.34
N LEU A 46 26.81 -10.62 22.14
CA LEU A 46 26.52 -9.45 21.31
C LEU A 46 26.23 -9.82 19.84
N PHE A 47 27.06 -10.70 19.25
CA PHE A 47 26.83 -11.19 17.89
C PHE A 47 25.53 -11.98 17.77
N ALA A 48 25.17 -12.78 18.79
CA ALA A 48 23.89 -13.50 18.81
C ALA A 48 22.69 -12.53 18.81
N VAL A 49 22.73 -11.48 19.63
CA VAL A 49 21.68 -10.44 19.66
C VAL A 49 21.61 -9.69 18.32
N LEU A 50 22.75 -9.30 17.76
CA LEU A 50 22.79 -8.63 16.45
C LEU A 50 22.23 -9.52 15.33
N ALA A 51 22.60 -10.80 15.30
CA ALA A 51 22.06 -11.75 14.33
C ALA A 51 20.54 -11.93 14.49
N ALA A 52 20.03 -12.03 15.73
CA ALA A 52 18.60 -12.11 16.00
C ALA A 52 17.85 -10.86 15.53
N LEU A 53 18.40 -9.66 15.78
CA LEU A 53 17.81 -8.40 15.31
C LEU A 53 17.79 -8.31 13.78
N ILE A 54 18.85 -8.77 13.10
CA ILE A 54 18.91 -8.81 11.63
C ILE A 54 17.82 -9.76 11.10
N VAL A 55 17.69 -10.96 11.66
CA VAL A 55 16.66 -11.93 11.23
C VAL A 55 15.25 -11.39 11.48
N ALA A 56 14.98 -10.83 12.66
CA ALA A 56 13.70 -10.21 12.97
C ALA A 56 13.36 -9.06 12.00
N TRP A 57 14.35 -8.21 11.70
CA TRP A 57 14.18 -7.13 10.73
C TRP A 57 13.91 -7.64 9.30
N MET A 58 14.62 -8.67 8.85
CA MET A 58 14.38 -9.29 7.54
C MET A 58 12.99 -9.93 7.45
N ALA A 59 12.55 -10.61 8.51
CA ALA A 59 11.22 -11.21 8.58
C ALA A 59 10.12 -10.14 8.50
N ALA A 60 10.20 -9.09 9.32
CA ALA A 60 9.27 -7.97 9.28
C ALA A 60 9.26 -7.26 7.91
N ARG A 61 10.43 -7.08 7.29
CA ARG A 61 10.53 -6.50 5.94
C ARG A 61 9.86 -7.37 4.88
N ARG A 62 9.98 -8.69 4.99
CA ARG A 62 9.33 -9.64 4.08
C ARG A 62 7.81 -9.57 4.22
N GLU A 63 7.28 -9.58 5.43
CA GLU A 63 5.83 -9.48 5.68
C GLU A 63 5.25 -8.18 5.12
N ARG A 64 5.90 -7.04 5.40
CA ARG A 64 5.50 -5.73 4.84
C ARG A 64 5.52 -5.71 3.32
N ARG A 65 6.51 -6.36 2.69
CA ARG A 65 6.56 -6.49 1.22
C ARG A 65 5.43 -7.35 0.67
N ILE A 66 5.05 -8.42 1.37
CA ILE A 66 3.92 -9.25 0.97
C ILE A 66 2.63 -8.43 1.06
N ALA A 67 2.36 -7.77 2.18
CA ALA A 67 1.19 -6.90 2.32
C ALA A 67 1.15 -5.79 1.27
N ALA A 68 2.27 -5.10 1.05
CA ALA A 68 2.40 -4.08 0.01
C ALA A 68 2.18 -4.65 -1.40
N SER A 69 2.66 -5.85 -1.69
CA SER A 69 2.50 -6.49 -3.00
C SER A 69 1.05 -6.90 -3.30
N MET A 70 0.23 -7.10 -2.27
CA MET A 70 -1.20 -7.33 -2.45
C MET A 70 -1.95 -6.03 -2.77
N VAL A 71 -1.54 -4.91 -2.16
CA VAL A 71 -2.22 -3.61 -2.32
C VAL A 71 -1.75 -2.84 -3.55
N LEU A 72 -0.47 -2.97 -3.93
CA LEU A 72 0.15 -2.20 -5.01
C LEU A 72 -0.59 -2.33 -6.36
N PRO A 73 -0.98 -3.53 -6.83
CA PRO A 73 -1.67 -3.67 -8.11
C PRO A 73 -2.99 -2.90 -8.15
N GLU A 74 -3.72 -2.83 -7.05
CA GLU A 74 -5.02 -2.16 -6.99
C GLU A 74 -4.88 -0.64 -7.02
N VAL A 75 -3.95 -0.08 -6.26
CA VAL A 75 -3.67 1.37 -6.33
C VAL A 75 -3.12 1.77 -7.71
N GLN A 76 -2.32 0.90 -8.34
CA GLN A 76 -1.86 1.10 -9.71
C GLN A 76 -3.00 1.00 -10.73
N GLN A 77 -3.93 0.07 -10.56
CA GLN A 77 -5.12 -0.05 -11.42
C GLN A 77 -6.00 1.19 -11.33
N LEU A 78 -6.25 1.73 -10.12
CA LEU A 78 -6.99 2.96 -9.93
C LEU A 78 -6.29 4.16 -10.61
N THR A 79 -4.98 4.27 -10.44
CA THR A 79 -4.18 5.32 -11.08
C THR A 79 -4.20 5.19 -12.61
N ALA A 80 -4.08 3.96 -13.12
CA ALA A 80 -4.13 3.68 -14.55
C ALA A 80 -5.51 3.96 -15.15
N ALA A 81 -6.59 3.63 -14.42
CA ALA A 81 -7.96 3.95 -14.83
C ALA A 81 -8.16 5.47 -14.91
N GLN A 82 -7.63 6.24 -13.94
CA GLN A 82 -7.68 7.71 -13.99
C GLN A 82 -6.94 8.28 -15.21
N LEU A 83 -5.75 7.78 -15.52
CA LEU A 83 -5.00 8.16 -16.71
C LEU A 83 -5.69 7.74 -18.01
N GLY A 84 -6.36 6.58 -18.01
CA GLY A 84 -7.17 6.11 -19.14
C GLY A 84 -8.37 7.02 -19.38
N LEU A 85 -9.03 7.44 -18.30
CA LEU A 85 -10.18 8.33 -18.35
C LEU A 85 -9.81 9.72 -18.85
N SER A 86 -8.70 10.32 -18.37
CA SER A 86 -8.25 11.62 -18.89
C SER A 86 -7.97 11.58 -20.39
N ARG A 87 -7.23 10.56 -20.86
CA ARG A 87 -6.96 10.36 -22.30
C ARG A 87 -8.22 10.15 -23.11
N TYR A 88 -9.21 9.45 -22.57
CA TYR A 88 -10.51 9.27 -23.22
C TYR A 88 -11.20 10.63 -23.44
N LEU A 89 -11.23 11.49 -22.43
CA LEU A 89 -11.89 12.80 -22.51
C LEU A 89 -11.18 13.74 -23.49
N ASP A 90 -9.85 13.75 -23.46
CA ASP A 90 -9.04 14.53 -24.40
C ASP A 90 -9.32 14.12 -25.85
N LYS A 91 -9.47 12.81 -26.10
CA LYS A 91 -9.78 12.28 -27.43
C LYS A 91 -11.15 12.74 -27.94
N TRP A 92 -12.15 12.87 -27.07
CA TRP A 92 -13.49 13.30 -27.44
C TRP A 92 -13.68 14.82 -27.36
N ALA A 93 -12.64 15.58 -27.05
CA ALA A 93 -12.66 17.04 -26.91
C ALA A 93 -13.79 17.54 -25.99
N LEU A 94 -14.16 16.74 -24.99
CA LEU A 94 -15.16 17.09 -24.00
C LEU A 94 -14.52 18.07 -23.03
N THR A 95 -14.62 19.36 -23.33
CA THR A 95 -13.80 20.39 -22.68
C THR A 95 -14.25 20.65 -21.25
N GLU A 96 -15.55 20.68 -20.94
CA GLU A 96 -16.05 20.84 -19.56
C GLU A 96 -17.58 20.65 -19.46
N GLY A 97 -18.11 20.56 -18.25
CA GLY A 97 -19.55 20.62 -17.97
C GLY A 97 -20.25 19.27 -17.80
N THR A 98 -21.58 19.32 -17.71
CA THR A 98 -22.42 18.17 -17.38
C THR A 98 -22.24 17.01 -18.36
N GLU A 99 -22.16 17.26 -19.68
CA GLU A 99 -21.98 16.18 -20.66
C GLU A 99 -20.67 15.43 -20.47
N ARG A 100 -19.58 16.15 -20.17
CA ARG A 100 -18.28 15.55 -19.81
C ARG A 100 -18.42 14.67 -18.57
N ASN A 101 -19.09 15.17 -17.54
CA ASN A 101 -19.27 14.45 -16.29
C ASN A 101 -20.09 13.15 -16.47
N LEU A 102 -21.18 13.24 -17.22
CA LEU A 102 -22.02 12.09 -17.55
C LEU A 102 -21.24 11.04 -18.35
N ALA A 103 -20.46 11.47 -19.35
CA ALA A 103 -19.61 10.58 -20.14
C ALA A 103 -18.56 9.88 -19.26
N MET A 104 -17.91 10.62 -18.36
CA MET A 104 -16.95 10.06 -17.40
C MET A 104 -17.59 9.00 -16.51
N CYS A 105 -18.74 9.30 -15.88
CA CYS A 105 -19.42 8.34 -15.02
C CYS A 105 -19.84 7.09 -15.78
N ARG A 106 -20.31 7.22 -17.03
CA ARG A 106 -20.65 6.06 -17.88
C ARG A 106 -19.41 5.21 -18.16
N GLN A 107 -18.29 5.83 -18.48
CA GLN A 107 -17.02 5.12 -18.68
C GLN A 107 -16.56 4.40 -17.40
N LEU A 108 -16.76 5.02 -16.23
CA LEU A 108 -16.46 4.42 -14.93
C LEU A 108 -17.39 3.24 -14.59
N VAL A 109 -18.67 3.31 -14.95
CA VAL A 109 -19.60 2.17 -14.83
C VAL A 109 -19.12 0.99 -15.68
N GLU A 110 -18.61 1.26 -16.89
CA GLU A 110 -18.12 0.21 -17.80
C GLU A 110 -16.80 -0.41 -17.34
N GLN A 111 -15.86 0.41 -16.84
CA GLN A 111 -14.53 -0.06 -16.44
C GLN A 111 -14.47 -0.60 -15.01
N ARG A 112 -15.38 -0.13 -14.15
CA ARG A 112 -15.54 -0.41 -12.71
C ARG A 112 -14.35 -1.16 -12.08
N PRO A 113 -13.29 -0.46 -11.68
CA PRO A 113 -12.09 -1.11 -11.16
C PRO A 113 -12.43 -1.89 -9.88
N GLU A 114 -12.23 -3.20 -9.92
CA GLU A 114 -12.42 -4.05 -8.75
C GLU A 114 -11.26 -3.86 -7.79
N VAL A 115 -11.60 -3.54 -6.55
CA VAL A 115 -10.65 -3.31 -5.47
C VAL A 115 -11.01 -4.28 -4.35
N THR A 116 -10.12 -5.20 -4.01
CA THR A 116 -10.33 -6.25 -3.00
C THR A 116 -9.34 -6.15 -1.84
N ALA A 117 -8.04 -6.07 -2.13
CA ALA A 117 -6.95 -5.96 -1.17
C ALA A 117 -7.01 -4.67 -0.35
N LEU A 118 -7.43 -3.53 -0.92
CA LEU A 118 -7.65 -2.30 -0.11
C LEU A 118 -8.78 -2.47 0.92
N TYR A 119 -9.65 -3.48 0.80
CA TYR A 119 -10.65 -3.79 1.82
C TYR A 119 -10.20 -4.78 2.89
N THR A 120 -9.00 -5.32 2.76
CA THR A 120 -8.45 -6.31 3.69
C THR A 120 -7.72 -5.65 4.86
N PRO A 121 -7.48 -6.39 5.97
CA PRO A 121 -6.64 -5.91 7.07
C PRO A 121 -5.17 -5.65 6.69
N MET A 122 -4.75 -5.90 5.44
CA MET A 122 -3.39 -5.66 4.97
C MET A 122 -2.96 -4.20 5.11
N ILE A 123 -3.89 -3.24 4.99
CA ILE A 123 -3.59 -1.81 5.23
C ILE A 123 -3.11 -1.61 6.68
N GLY A 124 -3.68 -2.34 7.64
CA GLY A 124 -3.26 -2.28 9.05
C GLY A 124 -1.82 -2.75 9.27
N GLN A 125 -1.35 -3.73 8.49
CA GLN A 125 0.05 -4.20 8.54
C GLN A 125 1.05 -3.18 7.98
N LEU A 126 0.57 -2.16 7.27
CA LEU A 126 1.40 -1.07 6.72
C LEU A 126 1.35 0.19 7.60
N ALA A 127 0.54 0.19 8.66
CA ALA A 127 0.30 1.36 9.52
C ALA A 127 1.54 1.82 10.29
N ASP A 128 2.44 0.89 10.61
CA ASP A 128 3.67 1.14 11.36
C ASP A 128 4.82 1.66 10.50
N ILE A 129 4.68 1.64 9.17
CA ILE A 129 5.74 2.01 8.23
C ILE A 129 5.85 3.52 8.11
N ASP A 130 4.74 4.19 7.81
CA ASP A 130 4.65 5.64 7.67
C ASP A 130 3.18 6.10 7.79
N PRO A 131 2.90 7.14 8.60
CA PRO A 131 1.53 7.60 8.84
C PRO A 131 0.87 8.20 7.60
N ARG A 132 1.64 8.77 6.66
CA ARG A 132 1.10 9.33 5.41
C ARG A 132 0.71 8.20 4.46
N LEU A 133 1.56 7.19 4.32
CA LEU A 133 1.23 5.98 3.54
C LEU A 133 -0.08 5.36 4.03
N TYR A 134 -0.19 5.12 5.35
CA TYR A 134 -1.40 4.58 5.95
C TYR A 134 -2.61 5.47 5.68
N SER A 135 -2.47 6.78 5.89
CA SER A 135 -3.55 7.74 5.67
C SER A 135 -4.02 7.74 4.21
N HIS A 136 -3.12 7.69 3.23
CA HIS A 136 -3.51 7.60 1.82
C HIS A 136 -4.22 6.28 1.50
N LEU A 137 -3.71 5.13 1.94
CA LEU A 137 -4.37 3.84 1.68
C LEU A 137 -5.75 3.76 2.34
N PHE A 138 -5.85 4.22 3.59
CA PHE A 138 -7.12 4.26 4.32
C PHE A 138 -8.12 5.22 3.71
N GLN A 139 -7.69 6.44 3.35
CA GLN A 139 -8.56 7.39 2.66
C GLN A 139 -8.98 6.87 1.29
N CYS A 140 -8.07 6.28 0.52
CA CYS A 140 -8.39 5.62 -0.75
C CYS A 140 -9.51 4.59 -0.59
N GLN A 141 -9.41 3.70 0.40
CA GLN A 141 -10.44 2.71 0.72
C GLN A 141 -11.79 3.37 1.05
N MET A 142 -11.78 4.40 1.89
CA MET A 142 -13.00 5.11 2.31
C MET A 142 -13.66 5.88 1.16
N THR A 143 -12.88 6.62 0.39
CA THR A 143 -13.35 7.37 -0.79
C THR A 143 -13.83 6.42 -1.88
N HIS A 144 -13.19 5.26 -2.06
CA HIS A 144 -13.64 4.24 -3.01
C HIS A 144 -15.03 3.69 -2.66
N ARG A 145 -15.33 3.44 -1.37
CA ARG A 145 -16.69 3.04 -0.94
C ARG A 145 -17.73 4.11 -1.24
N ALA A 146 -17.41 5.37 -0.91
CA ALA A 146 -18.31 6.48 -1.16
C ALA A 146 -18.55 6.70 -2.66
N PHE A 147 -17.49 6.54 -3.47
CA PHE A 147 -17.55 6.54 -4.92
C PHE A 147 -18.46 5.44 -5.46
N GLU A 148 -18.27 4.18 -5.04
CA GLU A 148 -19.07 3.03 -5.50
C GLU A 148 -20.57 3.23 -5.20
N GLN A 149 -20.91 3.77 -4.03
CA GLN A 149 -22.30 4.10 -3.68
C GLN A 149 -22.88 5.20 -4.58
N ALA A 150 -22.09 6.25 -4.85
CA ALA A 150 -22.51 7.34 -5.73
C ALA A 150 -22.65 6.88 -7.18
N LEU A 151 -21.73 6.03 -7.66
CA LEU A 151 -21.73 5.47 -9.00
C LEU A 151 -22.92 4.52 -9.21
N ALA A 152 -23.25 3.69 -8.21
CA ALA A 152 -24.45 2.84 -8.26
C ALA A 152 -25.73 3.67 -8.31
N SER A 153 -25.79 4.77 -7.55
CA SER A 153 -26.92 5.72 -7.59
C SER A 153 -27.03 6.39 -8.96
N PHE A 154 -25.90 6.82 -9.53
CA PHE A 154 -25.84 7.35 -10.89
C PHE A 154 -26.33 6.32 -11.92
N GLU A 155 -25.84 5.09 -11.86
CA GLU A 155 -26.20 4.01 -12.79
C GLU A 155 -27.71 3.74 -12.80
N GLN A 156 -28.34 3.72 -11.62
CA GLN A 156 -29.79 3.55 -11.50
C GLN A 156 -30.56 4.66 -12.25
N HIS A 157 -30.14 5.91 -12.12
CA HIS A 157 -30.80 7.04 -12.77
C HIS A 157 -30.44 7.13 -14.27
N ASP A 158 -29.21 6.79 -14.67
CA ASP A 158 -28.79 6.76 -16.08
C ASP A 158 -29.57 5.69 -16.85
N ARG A 159 -29.90 4.55 -16.23
CA ARG A 159 -30.76 3.52 -16.84
C ARG A 159 -32.15 4.06 -17.18
N VAL A 160 -32.80 4.73 -16.21
CA VAL A 160 -34.12 5.37 -16.42
C VAL A 160 -34.05 6.47 -17.49
N PHE A 161 -32.98 7.26 -17.48
CA PHE A 161 -32.74 8.30 -18.48
C PHE A 161 -32.57 7.73 -19.89
N ARG A 162 -31.77 6.66 -20.05
CA ARG A 162 -31.60 5.99 -21.36
C ARG A 162 -32.88 5.34 -21.86
N GLU A 163 -33.70 4.79 -20.96
CA GLU A 163 -35.02 4.26 -21.35
C GLU A 163 -35.94 5.35 -21.87
N ARG A 164 -35.95 6.53 -21.22
CA ARG A 164 -36.65 7.72 -21.72
C ARG A 164 -36.18 8.10 -23.12
N GLU A 165 -34.87 8.18 -23.34
CA GLU A 165 -34.31 8.55 -24.64
C GLU A 165 -34.68 7.54 -25.72
N LYS A 166 -34.66 6.24 -25.42
CA LYS A 166 -35.11 5.18 -26.34
C LYS A 166 -36.58 5.34 -26.70
N ARG A 167 -37.46 5.55 -25.70
CA ARG A 167 -38.90 5.76 -25.92
C ARG A 167 -39.16 7.02 -26.76
N ARG A 168 -38.44 8.12 -26.47
CA ARG A 168 -38.53 9.35 -27.25
C ARG A 168 -38.08 9.15 -28.69
N ALA A 169 -36.96 8.46 -28.92
CA ALA A 169 -36.47 8.15 -30.26
C ALA A 169 -37.46 7.25 -31.03
N GLN A 170 -38.12 6.31 -30.35
CA GLN A 170 -39.16 5.46 -30.94
C GLN A 170 -40.41 6.25 -31.30
N ALA A 171 -40.91 7.10 -30.41
CA ALA A 171 -42.08 7.97 -30.67
C ALA A 171 -41.84 8.89 -31.88
N LEU A 172 -40.65 9.49 -31.97
CA LEU A 172 -40.27 10.30 -33.12
C LEU A 172 -40.25 9.51 -34.44
N ARG A 173 -39.91 8.21 -34.40
CA ARG A 173 -39.94 7.33 -35.59
C ARG A 173 -41.36 6.92 -35.98
N THR A 174 -42.25 6.71 -35.02
CA THR A 174 -43.65 6.32 -35.26
C THR A 174 -44.57 7.51 -35.54
N GLY A 175 -44.09 8.75 -35.38
CA GLY A 175 -44.89 9.96 -35.51
C GLY A 175 -45.80 10.23 -34.30
N GLU A 176 -45.64 9.45 -33.23
CA GLU A 176 -46.33 9.68 -31.97
C GLU A 176 -45.72 10.88 -31.24
N LYS A 177 -46.55 11.68 -30.58
CA LYS A 177 -46.02 12.75 -29.72
C LYS A 177 -45.26 12.10 -28.56
N PRO A 178 -44.01 12.50 -28.28
CA PRO A 178 -43.30 12.01 -27.11
C PRO A 178 -44.15 12.26 -25.87
N GLY A 179 -44.40 11.19 -25.10
CA GLY A 179 -45.36 11.23 -24.01
C GLY A 179 -44.95 12.21 -22.91
N GLN A 180 -45.74 13.25 -22.69
CA GLN A 180 -45.58 14.21 -21.59
C GLN A 180 -45.63 13.53 -20.21
N ALA A 181 -46.35 12.40 -20.11
CA ALA A 181 -46.46 11.61 -18.88
C ALA A 181 -45.09 11.21 -18.28
N PHE A 182 -44.10 10.85 -19.10
CA PHE A 182 -42.78 10.49 -18.57
C PHE A 182 -42.08 11.71 -17.94
N ASP A 183 -42.19 12.86 -18.57
CA ASP A 183 -41.57 14.10 -18.12
C ASP A 183 -42.26 14.65 -16.86
N GLU A 184 -43.57 14.44 -16.73
CA GLU A 184 -44.35 14.72 -15.53
C GLU A 184 -44.05 13.76 -14.37
N GLU A 185 -43.79 12.47 -14.67
CA GLU A 185 -43.41 11.48 -13.67
C GLU A 185 -41.98 11.71 -13.14
N HIS A 186 -41.08 12.28 -13.96
CA HIS A 186 -39.65 12.38 -13.66
C HIS A 186 -39.07 13.81 -13.86
N PRO A 187 -39.67 14.85 -13.28
CA PRO A 187 -39.31 16.25 -13.55
C PRO A 187 -37.89 16.61 -13.13
N HIS A 188 -37.32 15.86 -12.17
CA HIS A 188 -36.00 16.13 -11.60
C HIS A 188 -34.91 15.16 -12.08
N LEU A 189 -35.20 14.28 -13.05
CA LEU A 189 -34.28 13.22 -13.44
C LEU A 189 -32.91 13.74 -13.89
N PHE A 190 -32.89 14.80 -14.70
CA PHE A 190 -31.63 15.38 -15.18
C PHE A 190 -30.81 16.01 -14.04
N ALA A 191 -31.47 16.75 -13.14
CA ALA A 191 -30.82 17.34 -11.97
C ALA A 191 -30.26 16.27 -11.02
N MET A 192 -31.00 15.17 -10.82
CA MET A 192 -30.54 14.02 -10.04
C MET A 192 -29.34 13.35 -10.70
N LEU A 193 -29.37 13.18 -12.03
CA LEU A 193 -28.28 12.59 -12.79
C LEU A 193 -26.99 13.42 -12.68
N ASP A 194 -27.08 14.74 -12.85
CA ASP A 194 -25.96 15.67 -12.70
C ASP A 194 -25.42 15.68 -11.26
N TYR A 195 -26.30 15.69 -10.25
CA TYR A 195 -25.92 15.60 -8.84
C TYR A 195 -25.14 14.33 -8.52
N TYR A 196 -25.65 13.16 -8.90
CA TYR A 196 -24.97 11.89 -8.64
C TYR A 196 -23.69 11.73 -9.46
N ALA A 197 -23.67 12.24 -10.69
CA ALA A 197 -22.45 12.27 -11.50
C ALA A 197 -21.37 13.12 -10.82
N GLY A 198 -21.69 14.35 -10.41
CA GLY A 198 -20.76 15.22 -9.69
C GLY A 198 -20.23 14.56 -8.41
N ARG A 199 -21.11 13.94 -7.62
CA ARG A 199 -20.69 13.21 -6.41
C ARG A 199 -19.79 12.02 -6.71
N ALA A 200 -20.10 11.23 -7.74
CA ALA A 200 -19.29 10.07 -8.13
C ALA A 200 -17.91 10.51 -8.63
N LEU A 201 -17.84 11.54 -9.48
CA LEU A 201 -16.57 12.06 -9.99
C LEU A 201 -15.71 12.70 -8.91
N HIS A 202 -16.34 13.42 -7.97
CA HIS A 202 -15.63 13.93 -6.81
C HIS A 202 -15.02 12.78 -6.00
N GLY A 203 -15.83 11.77 -5.62
CA GLY A 203 -15.33 10.60 -4.91
C GLY A 203 -14.21 9.86 -5.66
N TRP A 204 -14.35 9.72 -6.98
CA TRP A 204 -13.36 9.12 -7.86
C TRP A 204 -12.04 9.91 -7.89
N ALA A 205 -12.09 11.24 -8.02
CA ALA A 205 -10.90 12.09 -8.07
C ALA A 205 -10.07 11.98 -6.79
N TYR A 206 -10.71 11.99 -5.62
CA TYR A 206 -10.02 11.75 -4.35
C TYR A 206 -9.46 10.34 -4.25
N CYS A 207 -10.24 9.33 -4.64
CA CYS A 207 -9.80 7.95 -4.66
C CYS A 207 -8.53 7.77 -5.50
N ALA A 208 -8.55 8.27 -6.74
CA ALA A 208 -7.42 8.20 -7.65
C ALA A 208 -6.19 8.96 -7.11
N ALA A 209 -6.37 10.14 -6.52
CA ALA A 209 -5.27 10.90 -5.93
C ALA A 209 -4.64 10.17 -4.73
N HIS A 210 -5.47 9.61 -3.83
CA HIS A 210 -4.97 8.82 -2.72
C HIS A 210 -4.29 7.52 -3.18
N ALA A 211 -4.79 6.89 -4.26
CA ALA A 211 -4.14 5.74 -4.88
C ALA A 211 -2.77 6.10 -5.48
N GLU A 212 -2.66 7.23 -6.18
CA GLU A 212 -1.41 7.73 -6.75
C GLU A 212 -0.35 7.94 -5.66
N PHE A 213 -0.70 8.66 -4.59
CA PHE A 213 0.21 8.89 -3.46
C PHE A 213 0.51 7.60 -2.70
N GLY A 214 -0.48 6.71 -2.55
CA GLY A 214 -0.29 5.38 -1.98
C GLY A 214 0.76 4.58 -2.75
N ALA A 215 0.62 4.50 -4.07
CA ALA A 215 1.60 3.84 -4.95
C ALA A 215 2.99 4.48 -4.84
N TYR A 216 3.07 5.81 -4.82
CA TYR A 216 4.31 6.54 -4.63
C TYR A 216 5.02 6.18 -3.31
N PHE A 217 4.30 6.18 -2.18
CA PHE A 217 4.90 5.85 -0.88
C PHE A 217 5.23 4.36 -0.75
N LEU A 218 4.43 3.45 -1.32
CA LEU A 218 4.74 2.03 -1.36
C LEU A 218 6.07 1.77 -2.09
N ASP A 219 6.25 2.39 -3.26
CA ASP A 219 7.49 2.28 -4.03
C ASP A 219 8.69 2.78 -3.22
N ARG A 220 8.58 3.97 -2.63
CA ARG A 220 9.70 4.61 -1.92
C ARG A 220 10.03 3.98 -0.58
N LEU A 221 9.04 3.50 0.19
CA LEU A 221 9.24 3.04 1.57
C LEU A 221 9.37 1.52 1.70
N ILE A 222 8.94 0.74 0.70
CA ILE A 222 8.87 -0.73 0.83
C ILE A 222 9.65 -1.43 -0.29
N PHE A 223 9.42 -1.01 -1.54
CA PHE A 223 10.05 -1.64 -2.70
C PHE A 223 11.44 -1.09 -3.01
N SER A 224 11.76 0.11 -2.53
CA SER A 224 13.09 0.66 -2.66
C SER A 224 14.16 -0.23 -2.02
N ARG A 225 15.34 -0.21 -2.63
CA ARG A 225 16.51 -0.96 -2.15
C ARG A 225 17.15 -0.30 -0.92
N TRP A 226 16.99 1.01 -0.80
CA TRP A 226 17.61 1.81 0.25
C TRP A 226 16.90 1.65 1.61
N PRO A 227 17.60 1.88 2.73
CA PRO A 227 16.97 1.88 4.05
C PRO A 227 15.91 2.98 4.16
N ASN A 228 14.79 2.69 4.82
CA ASN A 228 13.68 3.63 5.00
C ASN A 228 14.11 4.95 5.64
N VAL A 229 15.08 4.90 6.55
CA VAL A 229 15.65 6.09 7.22
C VAL A 229 16.15 7.12 6.21
N TRP A 230 16.77 6.67 5.12
CA TRP A 230 17.27 7.59 4.09
C TRP A 230 16.12 8.27 3.32
N HIS A 231 15.08 7.51 2.99
CA HIS A 231 13.89 8.06 2.35
C HIS A 231 13.14 9.03 3.26
N TRP A 232 13.02 8.72 4.54
CA TRP A 232 12.44 9.58 5.56
C TRP A 232 13.19 10.89 5.70
N CYS A 233 14.52 10.83 5.83
CA CYS A 233 15.36 12.02 5.87
C CYS A 233 15.20 12.86 4.60
N ARG A 234 15.21 12.23 3.41
CA ARG A 234 15.01 12.93 2.14
C ARG A 234 13.64 13.60 2.07
N MET A 235 12.55 12.88 2.37
CA MET A 235 11.19 13.41 2.34
C MET A 235 10.99 14.57 3.30
N ARG A 236 11.71 14.57 4.44
CA ARG A 236 11.64 15.62 5.44
C ARG A 236 12.47 16.85 5.10
N LEU A 237 13.70 16.66 4.60
CA LEU A 237 14.64 17.75 4.34
C LEU A 237 14.47 18.37 2.95
N PHE A 238 14.10 17.55 1.96
CA PHE A 238 13.98 17.94 0.55
C PHE A 238 12.68 17.37 -0.04
N PRO A 239 11.51 17.87 0.38
CA PRO A 239 10.22 17.39 -0.12
C PRO A 239 10.08 17.73 -1.61
N ASN A 240 9.77 16.71 -2.41
CA ASN A 240 9.46 16.89 -3.83
C ASN A 240 8.00 17.36 -4.01
N ASP A 241 7.60 17.59 -5.26
CA ASP A 241 6.23 18.03 -5.58
C ASP A 241 5.16 17.06 -5.04
N LEU A 242 5.35 15.75 -5.24
CA LEU A 242 4.43 14.73 -4.74
C LEU A 242 4.33 14.71 -3.20
N ASP A 243 5.45 14.91 -2.50
CA ASP A 243 5.50 14.99 -1.03
C ASP A 243 4.66 16.20 -0.54
N ARG A 244 4.74 17.34 -1.25
CA ARG A 244 3.99 18.56 -0.93
C ARG A 244 2.51 18.43 -1.25
N ARG A 245 2.16 17.90 -2.43
CA ARG A 245 0.77 17.66 -2.84
C ARG A 245 0.09 16.63 -1.94
N SER A 246 0.79 15.56 -1.57
CA SER A 246 0.35 14.59 -0.56
C SER A 246 0.06 15.28 0.78
N ALA A 247 1.01 16.05 1.31
CA ALA A 247 0.85 16.74 2.59
C ALA A 247 -0.32 17.74 2.56
N THR A 248 -0.48 18.46 1.45
CA THR A 248 -1.57 19.43 1.25
C THR A 248 -2.91 18.73 1.19
N LEU A 249 -3.03 17.65 0.42
CA LEU A 249 -4.26 16.85 0.35
C LEU A 249 -4.64 16.28 1.73
N LEU A 250 -3.68 15.74 2.48
CA LEU A 250 -3.96 15.21 3.84
C LEU A 250 -4.34 16.32 4.84
N LYS A 251 -3.76 17.52 4.72
CA LYS A 251 -3.98 18.62 5.65
C LYS A 251 -5.28 19.38 5.37
N THR A 252 -5.56 19.64 4.11
CA THR A 252 -6.66 20.53 3.67
C THR A 252 -7.85 19.75 3.14
N GLY A 253 -7.65 18.50 2.72
CA GLY A 253 -8.63 17.75 1.96
C GLY A 253 -8.86 18.35 0.57
N GLN A 254 -7.97 19.16 0.01
CA GLN A 254 -8.10 19.75 -1.33
C GLN A 254 -7.15 19.07 -2.32
N LEU A 255 -7.67 18.80 -3.53
CA LEU A 255 -6.87 18.33 -4.64
C LEU A 255 -6.10 19.54 -5.21
N SER A 256 -4.77 19.51 -5.10
CA SER A 256 -3.93 20.54 -5.71
C SER A 256 -3.82 20.24 -7.20
N ASP A 257 -4.23 21.19 -8.04
CA ASP A 257 -4.03 21.08 -9.48
C ASP A 257 -2.53 21.04 -9.79
N ALA A 258 -2.14 20.12 -10.65
CA ALA A 258 -0.77 19.94 -11.08
C ALA A 258 -0.35 21.15 -11.93
N GLY A 259 0.13 22.22 -11.31
CA GLY A 259 0.63 23.37 -12.06
C GLY A 259 0.56 24.74 -11.39
N GLU A 260 -0.03 24.89 -10.20
CA GLU A 260 0.03 26.18 -9.50
C GLU A 260 1.29 26.23 -8.62
N PRO A 261 2.31 27.04 -8.97
CA PRO A 261 3.36 27.38 -8.04
C PRO A 261 2.76 28.23 -6.92
N GLU A 262 2.81 27.74 -5.68
CA GLU A 262 2.70 28.58 -4.47
C GLU A 262 3.80 29.65 -4.43
#